data_AF-K1UG65-F1
#
_entry.id   AF-K1UG65-F1
#
_cell.length_a   1.000
_cell.length_b   1.000
_cell.length_c   1.000
_cell.angle_alpha   90.00
_cell.angle_beta   90.00
_cell.angle_gamma   90.00
#
_symmetry.space_group_name_H-M   'P 1'
#
loop_
_entity.id
_entity.type
_entity.pdbx_description
1 polymer ?
#
loop_
_entity_poly.entity_id
_entity_poly.type
_entity_poly.pdbx_seq_one_letter_code
_entity_poly.pdbx_strand_id
1 'polypeptide(L)'
;MIRMRHYKVWRIQIMSTTLAKPAEMVDRKWYVIDAAGKPLGRVAAQAAVLLRGKNKTTFTPNVDCGDHVIVINCDEAVLTGKKLEKKYHRTHSGWIGGLKETQYKTLMAEASDKAMTYAVKGMVPSNTLGAK
;
A
#
# COMPACT_ATOMS: atom_id res chain seq x y z
N MET A 1 -50.96 36.33 -28.02
CA MET A 1 -49.62 36.55 -27.44
C MET A 1 -49.55 35.90 -26.08
N ILE A 2 -49.16 34.62 -26.00
CA ILE A 2 -48.89 33.92 -24.73
C ILE A 2 -47.61 33.12 -24.97
N ARG A 3 -46.46 33.68 -24.56
CA ARG A 3 -45.16 33.00 -24.64
C ARG A 3 -45.13 31.89 -23.58
N MET A 4 -45.03 30.64 -24.03
CA MET A 4 -44.65 29.52 -23.17
C MET A 4 -43.25 29.77 -22.60
N ARG A 5 -43.15 30.04 -21.28
CA ARG A 5 -41.87 30.06 -20.56
C ARG A 5 -41.42 28.61 -20.40
N HIS A 6 -40.30 28.26 -21.03
CA HIS A 6 -39.52 27.07 -20.72
C HIS A 6 -39.14 27.09 -19.23
N TYR A 7 -39.73 26.20 -18.43
CA TYR A 7 -39.20 25.90 -17.10
C TYR A 7 -38.14 24.82 -17.23
N LYS A 8 -36.88 25.23 -17.02
CA LYS A 8 -35.71 24.35 -16.96
C LYS A 8 -35.81 23.53 -15.68
N VAL A 9 -36.28 22.28 -15.77
CA VAL A 9 -36.29 21.33 -14.66
C VAL A 9 -34.84 21.01 -14.31
N TRP A 10 -34.38 21.46 -13.14
CA TRP A 10 -33.10 21.07 -12.58
C TRP A 10 -33.14 19.57 -12.27
N ARG A 11 -32.40 18.79 -13.05
CA ARG A 11 -32.16 17.37 -12.78
C ARG A 11 -31.31 17.28 -11.52
N ILE A 12 -31.94 17.06 -10.36
CA ILE A 12 -31.27 16.65 -9.13
C ILE A 12 -30.61 15.31 -9.44
N GLN A 13 -29.30 15.31 -9.63
CA GLN A 13 -28.54 14.10 -9.82
C GLN A 13 -28.48 13.40 -8.45
N ILE A 14 -29.42 12.49 -8.20
CA ILE A 14 -29.36 11.55 -7.08
C ILE A 14 -28.04 10.80 -7.25
N MET A 15 -27.04 11.12 -6.43
CA MET A 15 -25.74 10.45 -6.52
C MET A 15 -25.90 9.02 -6.00
N SER A 16 -26.17 8.08 -6.91
CA SER A 16 -26.18 6.65 -6.61
C SER A 16 -24.75 6.13 -6.60
N THR A 17 -23.99 6.47 -5.57
CA THR A 17 -22.76 5.75 -5.22
C THR A 17 -23.14 4.56 -4.37
N THR A 18 -22.95 3.35 -4.89
CA THR A 18 -23.12 2.12 -4.13
C THR A 18 -22.08 2.08 -3.01
N LEU A 19 -22.51 2.39 -1.78
CA LEU A 19 -21.71 2.22 -0.57
C LEU A 19 -21.72 0.73 -0.21
N ALA A 20 -20.57 0.07 -0.28
CA ALA A 20 -20.43 -1.26 0.30
C ALA A 20 -20.63 -1.14 1.82
N LYS A 21 -21.59 -1.89 2.38
CA LYS A 21 -21.84 -1.89 3.83
C LYS A 21 -20.60 -2.43 4.56
N PRO A 22 -20.04 -1.70 5.54
CA PRO A 22 -18.73 -2.02 6.12
C PRO A 22 -18.70 -3.28 7.01
N ALA A 23 -19.84 -3.81 7.44
CA ALA A 23 -19.89 -4.83 8.50
C ALA A 23 -19.99 -6.29 8.00
N GLU A 24 -20.44 -6.53 6.76
CA GLU A 24 -20.85 -7.89 6.34
C GLU A 24 -20.05 -8.48 5.16
N MET A 25 -19.23 -7.70 4.46
CA MET A 25 -18.55 -8.17 3.22
C MET A 25 -17.03 -7.99 3.23
N VAL A 26 -16.38 -8.04 4.40
CA VAL A 26 -14.92 -8.09 4.46
C VAL A 26 -14.47 -9.50 4.83
N ASP A 27 -14.71 -10.44 3.91
CA ASP A 27 -13.97 -11.70 3.90
C ASP A 27 -12.51 -11.36 3.61
N ARG A 28 -11.69 -11.31 4.67
CA ARG A 28 -10.25 -11.08 4.58
C ARG A 28 -9.59 -12.41 4.26
N LYS A 29 -9.05 -12.51 3.06
CA LYS A 29 -8.29 -13.68 2.64
C LYS A 29 -6.84 -13.53 3.09
N TRP A 30 -6.21 -14.66 3.33
CA TRP A 30 -4.77 -14.73 3.58
C TRP A 30 -4.06 -15.11 2.29
N TYR A 31 -3.06 -14.32 1.92
CA TYR A 31 -2.19 -14.59 0.78
C TYR A 31 -0.78 -14.81 1.27
N VAL A 32 -0.11 -15.80 0.70
CA VAL A 32 1.32 -16.06 0.93
C VAL A 32 2.06 -15.71 -0.36
N ILE A 33 3.06 -14.83 -0.25
CA ILE A 33 3.90 -14.41 -1.38
C ILE A 33 5.32 -14.87 -1.11
N ASP A 34 5.84 -15.71 -2.00
CA ASP A 34 7.26 -16.06 -2.02
C ASP A 34 8.09 -14.96 -2.68
N ALA A 35 9.04 -14.40 -1.93
CA ALA A 35 9.96 -13.36 -2.37
C ALA A 35 11.26 -13.90 -2.99
N ALA A 36 11.51 -15.21 -2.93
CA ALA A 36 12.71 -15.84 -3.45
C ALA A 36 12.96 -15.51 -4.94
N GLY A 37 14.15 -15.03 -5.26
CA GLY A 37 14.57 -14.72 -6.64
C GLY A 37 13.85 -13.55 -7.30
N LYS A 38 12.90 -12.89 -6.60
CA LYS A 38 12.10 -11.79 -7.17
C LYS A 38 12.66 -10.43 -6.76
N PRO A 39 12.49 -9.40 -7.62
CA PRO A 39 12.87 -8.05 -7.24
C PRO A 39 12.05 -7.54 -6.06
N LEU A 40 12.72 -7.15 -4.97
CA LEU A 40 12.07 -6.70 -3.73
C LEU A 40 10.98 -5.65 -3.95
N GLY A 41 11.24 -4.65 -4.82
CA GLY A 41 10.28 -3.60 -5.11
C GLY A 41 9.01 -4.08 -5.82
N ARG A 42 9.10 -5.12 -6.66
CA ARG A 42 7.94 -5.68 -7.36
C ARG A 42 7.06 -6.49 -6.41
N VAL A 43 7.68 -7.28 -5.54
CA VAL A 43 7.00 -8.03 -4.47
C VAL A 43 6.26 -7.05 -3.55
N ALA A 44 6.94 -6.00 -3.09
CA ALA A 44 6.34 -4.98 -2.23
C ALA A 44 5.16 -4.26 -2.88
N ALA A 45 5.24 -3.95 -4.18
CA ALA A 45 4.15 -3.31 -4.90
C ALA A 45 2.90 -4.20 -5.00
N GLN A 46 3.08 -5.49 -5.27
CA GLN A 46 1.97 -6.46 -5.31
C GLN A 46 1.35 -6.65 -3.92
N ALA A 47 2.18 -6.80 -2.88
CA ALA A 47 1.71 -6.87 -1.50
C ALA A 47 0.88 -5.63 -1.13
N ALA A 48 1.33 -4.42 -1.45
CA ALA A 48 0.60 -3.17 -1.16
C ALA A 48 -0.73 -3.01 -1.94
N VAL A 49 -0.90 -3.69 -3.09
CA VAL A 49 -2.18 -3.72 -3.81
C VAL A 49 -3.19 -4.62 -3.09
N LEU A 50 -2.73 -5.78 -2.62
CA LEU A 50 -3.52 -6.74 -1.85
C LEU A 50 -3.92 -6.17 -0.48
N LEU A 51 -2.97 -5.56 0.24
CA LEU A 51 -3.21 -4.89 1.52
C LEU A 51 -4.24 -3.76 1.41
N ARG A 52 -4.31 -3.06 0.27
CA ARG A 52 -5.33 -2.02 0.05
C ARG A 52 -6.67 -2.57 -0.43
N GLY A 53 -6.76 -3.85 -0.79
CA GLY A 53 -7.99 -4.44 -1.32
C GLY A 53 -8.37 -3.96 -2.72
N LYS A 54 -7.45 -3.33 -3.46
CA LYS A 54 -7.71 -2.81 -4.82
C LYS A 54 -8.05 -3.90 -5.85
N ASN A 55 -7.81 -5.16 -5.51
CA ASN A 55 -8.16 -6.31 -6.34
C ASN A 55 -9.66 -6.70 -6.21
N LYS A 56 -10.36 -6.23 -5.18
CA LYS A 56 -11.78 -6.53 -4.96
C LYS A 56 -12.65 -5.53 -5.71
N THR A 57 -13.71 -6.04 -6.35
CA THR A 57 -14.74 -5.19 -7.01
C THR A 57 -15.54 -4.35 -6.02
N THR A 58 -15.52 -4.73 -4.73
CA THR A 58 -16.13 -4.01 -3.60
C THR A 58 -15.21 -2.96 -2.97
N PHE A 59 -14.10 -2.60 -3.62
CA PHE A 59 -13.14 -1.61 -3.10
C PHE A 59 -13.82 -0.27 -2.82
N THR A 60 -13.82 0.14 -1.55
CA THR A 60 -14.35 1.43 -1.11
C THR A 60 -13.23 2.22 -0.43
N PRO A 61 -12.84 3.42 -0.92
CA PRO A 61 -11.65 4.13 -0.44
C PRO A 61 -11.65 4.54 1.04
N ASN A 62 -12.82 4.65 1.66
CA ASN A 62 -13.00 5.05 3.06
C ASN A 62 -13.01 3.87 4.04
N VAL A 63 -13.05 2.63 3.56
CA VAL A 63 -13.08 1.42 4.39
C VAL A 63 -11.85 0.58 4.09
N ASP A 64 -11.31 -0.06 5.13
CA ASP A 64 -10.27 -1.07 4.95
C ASP A 64 -10.90 -2.39 4.45
N CYS A 65 -10.83 -2.58 3.14
CA CYS A 65 -11.24 -3.81 2.45
C CYS A 65 -10.05 -4.73 2.11
N GLY A 66 -8.88 -4.47 2.70
CA GLY A 66 -7.62 -5.19 2.47
C GLY A 66 -7.68 -6.68 2.81
N ASP A 67 -6.76 -7.41 2.20
CA ASP A 67 -6.47 -8.80 2.54
C ASP A 67 -5.16 -8.89 3.33
N HIS A 68 -4.98 -9.98 4.08
CA HIS A 68 -3.74 -10.23 4.80
C HIS A 68 -2.71 -10.84 3.88
N VAL A 69 -1.47 -10.34 3.95
CA VAL A 69 -0.37 -10.80 3.11
C VAL A 69 0.79 -11.22 4.00
N ILE A 70 1.23 -12.46 3.84
CA ILE A 70 2.45 -12.99 4.46
C ILE A 70 3.49 -13.10 3.35
N VAL A 71 4.65 -12.48 3.55
CA VAL A 71 5.79 -12.61 2.65
C VAL A 71 6.78 -13.57 3.28
N ILE A 72 7.22 -14.57 2.51
CA ILE A 72 8.21 -15.56 2.94
C ILE A 72 9.52 -15.40 2.13
N ASN A 73 10.63 -15.89 2.67
CA ASN A 73 11.96 -15.85 2.06
C ASN A 73 12.42 -14.42 1.70
N CYS A 74 12.25 -13.47 2.62
CA CYS A 74 12.68 -12.08 2.45
C CYS A 74 14.20 -11.96 2.20
N ASP A 75 15.00 -12.89 2.74
CA ASP A 75 16.46 -12.92 2.58
C ASP A 75 16.91 -13.13 1.12
N GLU A 76 16.11 -13.87 0.35
CA GLU A 76 16.39 -14.21 -1.04
C GLU A 76 15.84 -13.19 -2.04
N ALA A 77 15.27 -12.08 -1.54
CA ALA A 77 14.74 -11.02 -2.38
C ALA A 77 15.87 -10.30 -3.14
N VAL A 78 15.76 -10.26 -4.46
CA VAL A 78 16.81 -9.71 -5.32
C VAL A 78 16.75 -8.19 -5.36
N LEU A 79 17.87 -7.53 -5.05
CA LEU A 79 18.06 -6.11 -5.32
C LEU A 79 18.88 -5.95 -6.60
N THR A 80 18.25 -5.40 -7.64
CA THR A 80 18.89 -5.27 -8.96
C THR A 80 19.97 -4.19 -8.98
N GLY A 81 21.09 -4.47 -9.68
CA GLY A 81 22.20 -3.55 -9.89
C GLY A 81 23.03 -3.27 -8.64
N LYS A 82 23.64 -2.07 -8.55
CA LYS A 82 24.49 -1.66 -7.41
C LYS A 82 23.70 -1.15 -6.19
N LYS A 83 22.42 -1.54 -6.05
CA LYS A 83 21.52 -1.01 -5.01
C LYS A 83 21.87 -1.49 -3.61
N LEU A 84 22.47 -2.68 -3.49
CA LEU A 84 22.94 -3.20 -2.20
C LEU A 84 23.95 -2.25 -1.52
N GLU A 85 24.84 -1.66 -2.32
CA GLU A 85 25.93 -0.81 -1.83
C GLU A 85 25.57 0.68 -1.84
N LYS A 86 24.81 1.12 -2.85
CA LYS A 86 24.49 2.55 -3.03
C LYS A 86 23.27 3.00 -2.25
N LYS A 87 22.38 2.09 -1.84
CA LYS A 87 21.16 2.44 -1.12
C LYS A 87 21.43 2.43 0.38
N TYR A 88 21.17 3.56 1.01
CA TYR A 88 21.25 3.72 2.46
C TYR A 88 19.85 3.88 3.03
N HIS A 89 19.58 3.17 4.12
CA HIS A 89 18.45 3.45 5.00
C HIS A 89 18.90 4.50 6.01
N ARG A 90 18.25 5.67 5.98
CA ARG A 90 18.58 6.81 6.84
C ARG A 90 17.48 6.98 7.87
N THR A 91 17.86 7.07 9.13
CA THR A 91 16.95 7.40 10.24
C THR A 91 17.54 8.56 11.03
N HIS A 92 16.70 9.52 11.43
CA HIS A 92 17.15 10.69 12.19
C HIS A 92 16.46 10.71 13.56
N SER A 93 17.22 10.94 14.62
CA SER A 93 16.69 10.97 15.99
C SER A 93 16.00 12.29 16.37
N GLY A 94 16.15 13.34 15.55
CA GLY A 94 15.63 14.69 15.83
C GLY A 94 16.64 15.62 16.50
N TRP A 95 17.78 15.10 16.97
CA TRP A 95 18.88 15.87 17.56
C TRP A 95 19.98 16.20 16.54
N ILE A 96 20.72 17.29 16.76
CA ILE A 96 21.84 17.71 15.91
C ILE A 96 22.90 16.59 15.86
N GLY A 97 23.26 16.16 14.66
CA GLY A 97 24.20 15.04 14.45
C GLY A 97 23.60 13.64 14.65
N GLY A 98 22.29 13.54 14.86
CA GLY A 98 21.58 12.28 15.13
C GLY A 98 21.22 11.43 13.90
N LEU A 99 21.89 11.64 12.76
CA LEU A 99 21.66 10.88 11.54
C LEU A 99 22.35 9.51 11.63
N LYS A 100 21.57 8.44 11.51
CA LYS A 100 22.07 7.07 11.40
C LYS A 100 21.84 6.59 9.97
N GLU A 101 22.91 6.09 9.35
CA GLU A 101 22.88 5.54 8.00
C GLU A 101 23.27 4.07 8.05
N THR A 102 22.42 3.21 7.50
CA THR A 102 22.69 1.77 7.38
C THR A 102 22.63 1.38 5.91
N GLN A 103 23.66 0.71 5.40
CA GLN A 103 23.66 0.22 4.03
C GLN A 103 22.60 -0.87 3.86
N TYR A 104 21.99 -0.95 2.67
CA TYR A 104 21.04 -2.03 2.39
C TYR A 104 21.69 -3.41 2.39
N LYS A 105 23.00 -3.51 2.12
CA LYS A 105 23.75 -4.76 2.26
C LYS A 105 23.71 -5.30 3.69
N THR A 106 24.01 -4.46 4.68
CA THR A 106 23.95 -4.86 6.10
C THR A 106 22.51 -5.03 6.56
N LEU A 107 21.60 -4.17 6.12
CA LEU A 107 20.17 -4.28 6.45
C LEU A 107 19.56 -5.61 5.98
N MET A 108 19.92 -6.08 4.78
CA MET A 108 19.45 -7.38 4.26
C MET A 108 20.05 -8.56 5.01
N ALA A 109 21.30 -8.47 5.45
CA ALA A 109 21.96 -9.53 6.19
C ALA A 109 21.47 -9.65 7.65
N GLU A 110 21.20 -8.51 8.29
CA GLU A 110 20.79 -8.48 9.71
C GLU A 110 19.26 -8.56 9.89
N ALA A 111 18.49 -7.97 8.97
CA ALA A 111 17.05 -7.84 9.11
C ALA A 111 16.34 -7.64 7.75
N SER A 112 16.40 -8.64 6.89
CA SER A 112 15.69 -8.68 5.60
C SER A 112 14.19 -8.38 5.73
N ASP A 113 13.55 -8.88 6.80
CA ASP A 113 12.14 -8.63 7.13
C ASP A 113 11.81 -7.14 7.28
N LYS A 114 12.68 -6.39 7.97
CA LYS A 114 12.51 -4.94 8.15
C LYS A 114 12.65 -4.23 6.81
N ALA A 115 13.59 -4.66 5.99
CA ALA A 115 13.81 -4.08 4.69
C ALA A 115 12.61 -4.27 3.74
N MET A 116 11.99 -5.46 3.77
CA MET A 116 10.73 -5.72 3.06
C MET A 116 9.59 -4.88 3.63
N THR A 117 9.47 -4.80 4.95
CA THR A 117 8.45 -4.00 5.64
C THR A 117 8.55 -2.52 5.28
N TYR A 118 9.76 -1.94 5.26
CA TYR A 118 9.95 -0.55 4.86
C TYR A 118 9.57 -0.31 3.39
N ALA A 119 9.86 -1.27 2.51
CA ALA A 119 9.47 -1.18 1.12
C ALA A 119 7.96 -1.23 0.94
N VAL A 120 7.26 -2.14 1.64
CA VAL A 120 5.79 -2.23 1.61
C VAL A 120 5.15 -0.99 2.23
N LYS A 121 5.63 -0.55 3.41
CA LYS A 121 5.13 0.63 4.12
C LYS A 121 5.24 1.89 3.26
N GLY A 122 6.33 2.05 2.51
CA GLY A 122 6.50 3.16 1.57
C GLY A 122 5.49 3.17 0.40
N MET A 123 4.81 2.06 0.14
CA MET A 123 3.81 1.91 -0.94
C MET A 123 2.36 2.06 -0.46
N VAL A 124 2.15 2.20 0.85
CA VAL A 124 0.84 2.37 1.50
C VAL A 124 0.66 3.84 1.93
N PRO A 125 -0.53 4.44 1.77
CA PRO A 125 -0.78 5.80 2.21
C PRO A 125 -0.59 5.96 3.73
N SER A 126 0.10 7.03 4.14
CA SER A 126 0.31 7.37 5.55
C SER A 126 -0.91 8.07 6.15
N ASN A 127 -2.04 7.36 6.21
CA ASN A 127 -3.25 7.81 6.89
C ASN A 127 -3.66 6.80 7.98
N THR A 128 -4.69 7.12 8.75
CA THR A 128 -5.19 6.26 9.83
C THR A 128 -5.66 4.88 9.34
N LEU A 129 -6.09 4.78 8.07
CA LEU A 129 -6.49 3.51 7.45
C LEU A 129 -5.27 2.67 7.04
N GLY A 130 -4.24 3.27 6.46
CA GLY A 130 -3.02 2.58 6.02
C GLY A 130 -2.01 2.33 7.14
N ALA A 131 -2.19 2.96 8.30
CA ALA A 131 -1.43 2.69 9.52
C ALA A 131 -2.04 1.58 10.38
N LYS A 132 -3.25 1.10 10.02
CA LYS A 132 -3.98 0.04 10.71
C LYS A 132 -3.54 -1.33 10.22
#